data_AF-A0A364JLE0-F1
#
_entry.id   AF-A0A364JLE0-F1
#
_cell.length_a   1.000
_cell.length_b   1.000
_cell.length_c   1.000
_cell.angle_alpha   90.00
_cell.angle_beta   90.00
_cell.angle_gamma   90.00
#
_symmetry.space_group_name_H-M   'P 1'
#
loop_
_entity.id
_entity.type
_entity.pdbx_description
1 polymer ?
#
loop_
_entity_poly.entity_id
_entity_poly.type
_entity_poly.pdbx_seq_one_letter_code
_entity_poly.pdbx_strand_id
1 'polypeptide(L)'
;MNAVLIVLFMGLIGALIGGFTNYIAIKMLFRPFEPKFLFGKQLPFTPGLIPKRRNELSVKMGEMVTEHLLTPEIFKEKLMTPQTEGVIKNFIVRQIQTLKTGRYSVDDFAKRFNIDVSALGNEKLRYQLSQVIDHAVLTHKDEPIANLLPVDLRGKIDTQVESLPPMIMQKLRDYVNSAKGYDDMMQMIDRFFMEKGRVVSMIQMFMTKEMIADRVIKEFNALSREEKLNNIIATEVNREYHQLLAKQPSDFISHQEIDTIKENLIAQIIAQVDLKRYTSTPLVILAPKAFEYMEGEGSDRFVHYAISKTSDNIAEILEKVHIAEIVKQQIDNFELSFLERLVIEISNKELKMITFLGFLLGGIIGLVQGVIALFV
;
A
#
# COMPACT_ATOMS: atom_id res chain seq x y z
N MET A 1 -94.04 -36.21 -23.01
CA MET A 1 -93.38 -35.02 -22.42
C MET A 1 -92.24 -35.37 -21.45
N ASN A 2 -92.27 -36.53 -20.79
CA ASN A 2 -91.25 -36.89 -19.79
C ASN A 2 -89.90 -37.32 -20.37
N ALA A 3 -89.87 -38.02 -21.51
CA ALA A 3 -88.62 -38.55 -22.09
C ALA A 3 -87.65 -37.45 -22.57
N VAL A 4 -88.15 -36.44 -23.29
CA VAL A 4 -87.34 -35.30 -23.75
C VAL A 4 -86.77 -34.50 -22.58
N LEU A 5 -87.56 -34.38 -21.51
CA LEU A 5 -87.17 -33.64 -20.30
C LEU A 5 -86.06 -34.37 -19.52
N ILE A 6 -86.10 -35.71 -19.50
CA ILE A 6 -85.03 -36.55 -18.92
C ILE A 6 -83.72 -36.42 -19.69
N VAL A 7 -83.76 -36.46 -21.03
CA VAL A 7 -82.55 -36.33 -21.87
C VAL A 7 -81.90 -34.96 -21.68
N LEU A 8 -82.68 -33.88 -21.70
CA LEU A 8 -82.18 -32.53 -21.46
C LEU A 8 -81.61 -32.38 -20.04
N PHE A 9 -82.24 -33.00 -19.04
CA PHE A 9 -81.76 -32.98 -17.67
C PHE A 9 -80.44 -33.75 -17.51
N MET A 10 -80.28 -34.92 -18.15
CA MET A 10 -79.01 -35.65 -18.17
C MET A 10 -77.92 -34.88 -18.92
N GLY A 11 -78.25 -34.19 -20.02
CA GLY A 11 -77.34 -33.26 -20.69
C GLY A 11 -76.88 -32.12 -19.78
N LEU A 12 -77.80 -31.47 -19.06
CA LEU A 12 -77.48 -30.39 -18.12
C LEU A 12 -76.58 -30.88 -16.98
N ILE A 13 -76.91 -32.03 -16.38
CA ILE A 13 -76.09 -32.63 -15.31
C ILE A 13 -74.70 -33.00 -15.84
N GLY A 14 -74.63 -33.59 -17.04
CA GLY A 14 -73.35 -33.92 -17.68
C GLY A 14 -72.50 -32.67 -17.93
N ALA A 15 -73.10 -31.59 -18.44
CA ALA A 15 -72.42 -30.31 -18.64
C ALA A 15 -71.93 -29.71 -17.31
N LEU A 16 -72.77 -29.72 -16.28
CA LEU A 16 -72.42 -29.22 -14.95
C LEU A 16 -71.27 -30.02 -14.33
N ILE A 17 -71.34 -31.35 -14.34
CA ILE A 17 -70.29 -32.20 -13.78
C ILE A 17 -68.99 -32.02 -14.57
N GLY A 18 -69.03 -32.07 -15.90
CA GLY A 18 -67.85 -31.92 -16.77
C GLY A 18 -67.17 -30.57 -16.62
N GLY A 19 -67.94 -29.49 -16.67
CA GLY A 19 -67.42 -28.12 -16.53
C GLY A 19 -66.94 -27.79 -15.11
N PHE A 20 -67.73 -28.15 -14.09
CA PHE A 20 -67.40 -27.84 -12.70
C PHE A 20 -66.20 -28.65 -12.19
N THR A 21 -66.12 -29.94 -12.55
CA THR A 21 -64.97 -30.78 -12.17
C THR A 21 -63.68 -30.24 -12.78
N ASN A 22 -63.73 -29.84 -14.06
CA ASN A 22 -62.57 -29.27 -14.74
C ASN A 22 -62.17 -27.90 -14.17
N TYR A 23 -63.16 -27.05 -13.84
CA TYR A 23 -62.93 -25.78 -13.16
C TYR A 23 -62.20 -25.97 -11.81
N ILE A 24 -62.63 -26.94 -11.00
CA ILE A 24 -61.98 -27.25 -9.72
C ILE A 24 -60.58 -27.81 -9.94
N ALA A 25 -60.41 -28.75 -10.88
CA ALA A 25 -59.10 -29.35 -11.20
C ALA A 25 -58.07 -28.28 -11.59
N ILE A 26 -58.46 -27.37 -12.49
CA ILE A 26 -57.62 -26.24 -12.89
C ILE A 26 -57.30 -25.36 -11.67
N LYS A 27 -58.32 -25.01 -10.87
CA LYS A 27 -58.13 -24.17 -9.68
C LYS A 27 -57.18 -24.82 -8.67
N MET A 28 -57.18 -26.15 -8.56
CA MET A 28 -56.32 -26.94 -7.68
C MET A 28 -54.85 -27.01 -8.15
N LEU A 29 -54.55 -26.74 -9.42
CA LEU A 29 -53.16 -26.62 -9.88
C LEU A 29 -52.46 -25.39 -9.26
N PHE A 30 -53.22 -24.34 -9.02
CA PHE A 30 -52.72 -23.05 -8.54
C PHE A 30 -52.95 -22.91 -7.02
N ARG A 31 -54.17 -23.11 -6.53
CA ARG A 31 -54.54 -22.93 -5.11
C ARG A 31 -54.91 -24.26 -4.44
N PRO A 32 -54.75 -24.42 -3.12
CA PRO A 32 -54.30 -23.44 -2.13
C PRO A 32 -52.78 -23.33 -2.04
N PHE A 33 -52.29 -22.15 -1.62
CA PHE A 33 -50.86 -21.83 -1.51
C PHE A 33 -50.16 -22.61 -0.40
N GLU A 34 -50.90 -22.95 0.65
CA GLU A 34 -50.41 -23.68 1.81
C GLU A 34 -51.10 -25.04 1.93
N PRO A 35 -50.42 -26.05 2.50
CA PRO A 35 -51.04 -27.33 2.82
C PRO A 35 -52.21 -27.10 3.78
N LYS A 36 -53.38 -27.62 3.42
CA LYS A 36 -54.56 -27.57 4.29
C LYS A 36 -54.71 -28.90 5.02
N PHE A 37 -54.95 -28.84 6.33
CA PHE A 37 -55.14 -30.02 7.17
C PHE A 37 -56.62 -30.19 7.52
N LEU A 38 -57.11 -31.41 7.41
CA LEU A 38 -58.46 -31.80 7.83
C LEU A 38 -58.35 -33.04 8.71
N PHE A 39 -58.90 -32.99 9.92
CA PHE A 39 -58.78 -34.06 10.93
C PHE A 39 -57.34 -34.55 11.17
N GLY A 40 -56.37 -33.62 11.18
CA GLY A 40 -54.95 -33.94 11.39
C GLY A 40 -54.24 -34.59 10.19
N LYS A 41 -54.93 -34.86 9.07
CA LYS A 41 -54.33 -35.33 7.82
C LYS A 41 -54.32 -34.22 6.78
N GLN A 42 -53.23 -34.11 6.03
CA GLN A 42 -53.10 -33.18 4.92
C GLN A 42 -54.10 -33.55 3.81
N LEU A 43 -54.87 -32.58 3.33
CA LEU A 43 -55.79 -32.77 2.21
C LEU A 43 -54.98 -33.13 0.94
N PRO A 44 -55.42 -34.15 0.18
CA PRO A 44 -54.78 -34.48 -1.09
C PRO A 44 -54.87 -33.27 -2.03
N PHE A 45 -53.82 -33.06 -2.82
CA PHE A 45 -53.72 -31.91 -3.75
C PHE A 45 -53.66 -30.53 -3.07
N THR A 46 -53.22 -30.45 -1.80
CA THR A 46 -52.86 -29.20 -1.12
C THR A 46 -51.42 -29.28 -0.60
N PRO A 47 -50.52 -28.32 -0.88
CA PRO A 47 -50.71 -27.14 -1.72
C PRO A 47 -50.89 -27.50 -3.20
N GLY A 48 -51.31 -26.52 -4.01
CA GLY A 48 -51.45 -26.69 -5.45
C GLY A 48 -50.15 -27.16 -6.13
N LEU A 49 -50.26 -27.73 -7.32
CA LEU A 49 -49.14 -28.35 -8.03
C LEU A 49 -48.01 -27.34 -8.33
N ILE A 50 -48.36 -26.12 -8.74
CA ILE A 50 -47.39 -25.05 -9.07
C ILE A 50 -46.66 -24.54 -7.82
N PRO A 51 -47.35 -24.15 -6.72
CA PRO A 51 -46.68 -23.83 -5.45
C PRO A 51 -45.71 -24.92 -4.97
N LYS A 52 -46.10 -26.20 -5.13
CA LYS A 52 -45.29 -27.35 -4.71
C LYS A 52 -43.97 -27.50 -5.47
N ARG A 53 -43.89 -27.05 -6.73
CA ARG A 53 -42.69 -27.13 -7.59
C ARG A 53 -41.86 -25.85 -7.62
N ARG A 54 -42.14 -24.88 -6.75
CA ARG A 54 -41.45 -23.59 -6.73
C ARG A 54 -39.93 -23.72 -6.64
N ASN A 55 -39.41 -24.51 -5.69
CA ASN A 55 -37.96 -24.65 -5.52
C ASN A 55 -37.27 -25.18 -6.80
N GLU A 56 -37.94 -26.08 -7.53
CA GLU A 56 -37.46 -26.60 -8.81
C GLU A 56 -37.40 -25.49 -9.86
N LEU A 57 -38.44 -24.66 -9.94
CA LEU A 57 -38.48 -23.48 -10.82
C LEU A 57 -37.40 -22.45 -10.46
N SER A 58 -37.22 -22.13 -9.17
CA SER A 58 -36.21 -21.16 -8.72
C SER A 58 -34.79 -21.61 -9.07
N VAL A 59 -34.49 -22.91 -8.90
CA VAL A 59 -33.20 -23.49 -9.28
C VAL A 59 -33.00 -23.40 -10.78
N LYS A 60 -33.98 -23.85 -11.58
CA LYS A 60 -33.88 -23.85 -13.04
C LYS A 60 -33.79 -22.43 -13.62
N MET A 61 -34.48 -21.47 -13.03
CA MET A 61 -34.34 -20.06 -13.39
C MET A 61 -32.95 -19.53 -13.05
N GLY A 62 -32.42 -19.82 -11.86
CA GLY A 62 -31.07 -19.44 -11.47
C GLY A 62 -30.00 -19.95 -12.44
N GLU A 63 -30.06 -21.24 -12.78
CA GLU A 63 -29.20 -21.89 -13.79
C GLU A 63 -29.29 -21.18 -15.15
N MET A 64 -30.51 -20.97 -15.66
CA MET A 64 -30.74 -20.29 -16.94
C MET A 64 -30.17 -18.87 -16.96
N VAL A 65 -30.34 -18.10 -15.88
CA VAL A 65 -29.80 -16.74 -15.81
C VAL A 65 -28.27 -16.76 -15.92
N THR A 66 -27.59 -17.68 -15.25
CA THR A 66 -26.13 -17.77 -15.31
C THR A 66 -25.58 -18.35 -16.60
N GLU A 67 -26.25 -19.37 -17.16
CA GLU A 67 -25.75 -20.07 -18.35
C GLU A 67 -26.04 -19.31 -19.64
N HIS A 68 -27.06 -18.44 -19.67
CA HIS A 68 -27.53 -17.82 -20.90
C HIS A 68 -27.72 -16.31 -20.86
N LEU A 69 -28.00 -15.70 -19.70
CA LEU A 69 -28.31 -14.25 -19.63
C LEU A 69 -27.14 -13.42 -19.08
N LEU A 70 -26.40 -13.95 -18.11
CA LEU A 70 -25.34 -13.27 -17.38
C LEU A 70 -24.01 -14.01 -17.55
N THR A 71 -23.67 -14.37 -18.79
CA THR A 71 -22.44 -15.11 -19.09
C THR A 71 -21.21 -14.19 -19.10
N PRO A 72 -20.01 -14.73 -18.83
CA PRO A 72 -18.77 -13.96 -18.87
C PRO A 72 -18.55 -13.20 -20.19
N GLU A 73 -18.97 -13.79 -21.31
CA GLU A 73 -18.83 -13.23 -22.65
C GLU A 73 -19.67 -11.97 -22.82
N ILE A 74 -20.92 -11.98 -22.34
CA ILE A 74 -21.82 -10.83 -22.39
C ILE A 74 -21.25 -9.68 -21.56
N PHE A 75 -20.72 -9.95 -20.37
CA PHE A 75 -20.08 -8.92 -19.55
C PHE A 75 -18.82 -8.37 -20.21
N LYS A 76 -17.97 -9.22 -20.78
CA LYS A 76 -16.77 -8.80 -21.51
C LYS A 76 -17.13 -7.90 -22.68
N GLU A 77 -18.13 -8.27 -23.48
CA GLU A 77 -18.62 -7.45 -24.58
C GLU A 77 -19.10 -6.08 -24.08
N LYS A 78 -19.92 -6.04 -23.02
CA LYS A 78 -20.43 -4.78 -22.46
C LYS A 78 -19.36 -3.89 -21.83
N LEU A 79 -18.35 -4.46 -21.18
CA LEU A 79 -17.22 -3.73 -20.60
C LEU A 79 -16.36 -3.06 -21.69
N MET A 80 -16.20 -3.71 -22.83
CA MET A 80 -15.40 -3.22 -23.97
C MET A 80 -16.13 -2.22 -24.87
N THR A 81 -17.37 -1.84 -24.54
CA THR A 81 -18.11 -0.85 -25.34
C THR A 81 -17.56 0.57 -25.14
N PRO A 82 -17.59 1.43 -26.18
CA PRO A 82 -17.17 2.83 -26.06
C PRO A 82 -17.96 3.61 -25.01
N GLN A 83 -19.23 3.23 -24.76
CA GLN A 83 -20.05 3.87 -23.74
C GLN A 83 -19.51 3.58 -22.33
N THR A 84 -19.23 2.31 -22.02
CA THR A 84 -18.68 1.90 -20.72
C THR A 84 -17.31 2.51 -20.50
N GLU A 85 -16.45 2.49 -21.53
CA GLU A 85 -15.12 3.12 -21.49
C GLU A 85 -15.21 4.61 -21.14
N GLY A 86 -16.11 5.35 -21.82
CA GLY A 86 -16.33 6.77 -21.53
C GLY A 86 -16.81 7.04 -20.11
N VAL A 87 -17.70 6.19 -19.56
CA VAL A 87 -18.18 6.30 -18.18
C VAL A 87 -17.03 6.09 -17.19
N ILE A 88 -16.20 5.05 -17.40
CA ILE A 88 -15.05 4.74 -16.54
C ILE A 88 -13.99 5.84 -16.63
N LYS A 89 -13.70 6.36 -17.83
CA LYS A 89 -12.79 7.49 -18.04
C LYS A 89 -13.25 8.73 -17.28
N ASN A 90 -14.52 9.13 -17.44
CA ASN A 90 -15.07 10.28 -16.74
C ASN A 90 -15.03 10.11 -15.21
N PHE A 91 -15.26 8.89 -14.72
CA PHE A 91 -15.11 8.57 -13.32
C PHE A 91 -13.67 8.79 -12.84
N ILE A 92 -12.67 8.23 -13.54
CA ILE A 92 -11.24 8.36 -13.21
C ILE A 92 -10.78 9.81 -13.25
N VAL A 93 -11.10 10.54 -14.32
CA VAL A 93 -10.73 11.97 -14.47
C VAL A 93 -11.30 12.79 -13.32
N ARG A 94 -12.56 12.56 -12.93
CA ARG A 94 -13.17 13.22 -11.77
C ARG A 94 -12.49 12.85 -10.45
N GLN A 95 -12.06 11.60 -10.27
CA GLN A 95 -11.28 11.22 -9.09
C GLN A 95 -9.94 11.95 -9.05
N ILE A 96 -9.22 12.03 -10.18
CA ILE A 96 -7.96 12.78 -10.27
C ILE A 96 -8.17 14.25 -9.91
N GLN A 97 -9.24 14.89 -10.43
CA GLN A 97 -9.58 16.27 -10.07
C GLN A 97 -9.90 16.43 -8.58
N THR A 98 -10.59 15.47 -7.98
CA THR A 98 -10.87 15.46 -6.54
C THR A 98 -9.57 15.35 -5.73
N LEU A 99 -8.62 14.54 -6.18
CA LEU A 99 -7.30 14.42 -5.53
C LEU A 99 -6.49 15.71 -5.64
N LYS A 100 -6.54 16.35 -6.81
CA LYS A 100 -5.85 17.62 -7.10
C LYS A 100 -6.39 18.77 -6.24
N THR A 101 -7.71 18.90 -6.17
CA THR A 101 -8.39 19.98 -5.41
C THR A 101 -8.32 19.75 -3.91
N GLY A 102 -8.48 18.50 -3.45
CA GLY A 102 -8.40 18.12 -2.04
C GLY A 102 -6.99 18.17 -1.45
N ARG A 103 -5.96 18.37 -2.27
CA ARG A 103 -4.55 18.48 -1.86
C ARG A 103 -4.07 17.31 -0.97
N TYR A 104 -4.53 16.10 -1.27
CA TYR A 104 -4.15 14.91 -0.52
C TYR A 104 -2.66 14.62 -0.63
N SER A 105 -2.03 14.29 0.50
CA SER A 105 -0.64 13.87 0.62
C SER A 105 -0.52 12.35 0.70
N VAL A 106 0.70 11.81 0.58
CA VAL A 106 0.96 10.36 0.74
C VAL A 106 0.52 9.89 2.12
N ASP A 107 0.79 10.71 3.14
CA ASP A 107 0.44 10.45 4.54
C ASP A 107 -1.08 10.33 4.75
N ASP A 108 -1.89 11.13 4.06
CA ASP A 108 -3.36 11.07 4.16
C ASP A 108 -3.94 9.74 3.66
N PHE A 109 -3.31 9.14 2.65
CA PHE A 109 -3.70 7.81 2.17
C PHE A 109 -3.22 6.72 3.13
N ALA A 110 -1.99 6.82 3.61
CA ALA A 110 -1.39 5.80 4.45
C ALA A 110 -2.06 5.66 5.82
N LYS A 111 -2.50 6.78 6.40
CA LYS A 111 -3.30 6.80 7.64
C LYS A 111 -4.57 5.97 7.56
N ARG A 112 -5.20 5.85 6.38
CA ARG A 112 -6.40 5.03 6.18
C ARG A 112 -6.14 3.53 6.37
N PHE A 113 -4.89 3.12 6.19
CA PHE A 113 -4.44 1.74 6.38
C PHE A 113 -3.63 1.56 7.67
N ASN A 114 -3.60 2.59 8.54
CA ASN A 114 -2.78 2.63 9.76
C ASN A 114 -1.28 2.42 9.48
N ILE A 115 -0.79 2.97 8.36
CA ILE A 115 0.61 2.89 7.93
C ILE A 115 1.30 4.23 8.17
N ASP A 116 2.43 4.21 8.88
CA ASP A 116 3.33 5.37 9.00
C ASP A 116 4.40 5.33 7.90
N VAL A 117 4.17 6.06 6.82
CA VAL A 117 5.08 6.10 5.66
C VAL A 117 6.39 6.80 6.01
N SER A 118 6.37 7.77 6.92
CA SER A 118 7.58 8.44 7.35
C SER A 118 8.49 7.47 8.11
N ALA A 119 7.93 6.64 8.99
CA ALA A 119 8.67 5.62 9.71
C ALA A 119 9.27 4.56 8.76
N LEU A 120 8.45 4.00 7.86
CA LEU A 120 8.91 3.02 6.88
C LEU A 120 9.96 3.60 5.92
N GLY A 121 9.77 4.86 5.50
CA GLY A 121 10.73 5.58 4.66
C GLY A 121 12.05 5.82 5.37
N ASN A 122 12.02 6.23 6.65
CA ASN A 122 13.21 6.44 7.47
C ASN A 122 14.00 5.15 7.68
N GLU A 123 13.31 4.04 7.95
CA GLU A 123 13.94 2.73 8.10
C GLU A 123 14.59 2.26 6.79
N LYS A 124 13.87 2.41 5.66
CA LYS A 124 14.42 2.05 4.35
C LYS A 124 15.61 2.94 3.98
N LEU A 125 15.55 4.24 4.27
CA LEU A 125 16.64 5.18 4.04
C LEU A 125 17.85 4.84 4.90
N ARG A 126 17.65 4.55 6.19
CA ARG A 126 18.70 4.08 7.11
C ARG A 126 19.41 2.85 6.56
N TYR A 127 18.64 1.85 6.11
CA TYR A 127 19.20 0.63 5.52
C TYR A 127 20.05 0.94 4.28
N GLN A 128 19.52 1.73 3.34
CA GLN A 128 20.25 2.09 2.12
C GLN A 128 21.52 2.89 2.41
N LEU A 129 21.44 3.85 3.34
CA LEU A 129 22.61 4.63 3.76
C LEU A 129 23.67 3.76 4.43
N SER A 130 23.26 2.82 5.31
CA SER A 130 24.21 1.87 5.92
C SER A 130 24.93 1.08 4.84
N GLN A 131 24.20 0.51 3.87
CA GLN A 131 24.81 -0.29 2.80
C GLN A 131 25.80 0.52 1.95
N VAL A 132 25.45 1.77 1.60
CA VAL A 132 26.34 2.67 0.85
C VAL A 132 27.59 3.00 1.66
N ILE A 133 27.44 3.31 2.96
CA ILE A 133 28.57 3.64 3.84
C ILE A 133 29.43 2.40 4.08
N ASP A 134 28.85 1.25 4.38
CA ASP A 134 29.56 -0.01 4.60
C ASP A 134 30.37 -0.39 3.35
N HIS A 135 29.80 -0.22 2.15
CA HIS A 135 30.51 -0.44 0.91
C HIS A 135 31.65 0.58 0.69
N ALA A 136 31.42 1.86 0.98
CA ALA A 136 32.45 2.89 0.88
C ALA A 136 33.62 2.62 1.83
N VAL A 137 33.33 2.25 3.09
CA VAL A 137 34.32 1.86 4.09
C VAL A 137 35.12 0.65 3.63
N LEU A 138 34.47 -0.41 3.16
CA LEU A 138 35.16 -1.62 2.70
C LEU A 138 36.05 -1.38 1.48
N THR A 139 35.67 -0.47 0.59
CA THR A 139 36.40 -0.19 -0.66
C THR A 139 37.62 0.68 -0.41
N HIS A 140 37.53 1.63 0.53
CA HIS A 140 38.55 2.67 0.74
C HIS A 140 39.34 2.53 2.04
N LYS A 141 39.08 1.50 2.85
CA LYS A 141 39.74 1.29 4.17
C LYS A 141 41.27 1.22 4.11
N ASP A 142 41.82 0.74 2.99
CA ASP A 142 43.26 0.52 2.81
C ASP A 142 43.90 1.62 1.94
N GLU A 143 43.13 2.64 1.56
CA GLU A 143 43.63 3.78 0.81
C GLU A 143 44.26 4.84 1.73
N PRO A 144 45.33 5.53 1.29
CA PRO A 144 45.91 6.63 2.05
C PRO A 144 44.88 7.73 2.31
N ILE A 145 44.85 8.27 3.53
CA ILE A 145 43.96 9.37 3.94
C ILE A 145 44.04 10.55 2.95
N ALA A 146 45.20 10.80 2.37
CA ALA A 146 45.44 11.81 1.34
C ALA A 146 44.47 11.75 0.15
N ASN A 147 44.00 10.56 -0.24
CA ASN A 147 43.15 10.33 -1.41
C ASN A 147 41.65 10.34 -1.05
N LEU A 148 41.32 10.22 0.24
CA LEU A 148 39.94 10.19 0.73
C LEU A 148 39.38 11.57 1.04
N LEU A 149 40.26 12.57 1.16
CA LEU A 149 39.87 13.94 1.47
C LEU A 149 39.43 14.69 0.19
N PRO A 150 38.19 15.24 0.17
CA PRO A 150 37.77 16.17 -0.88
C PRO A 150 38.73 17.35 -1.00
N VAL A 151 38.97 17.83 -2.23
CA VAL A 151 39.94 18.90 -2.54
C VAL A 151 39.73 20.15 -1.67
N ASP A 152 38.47 20.54 -1.44
CA ASP A 152 38.14 21.70 -0.61
C ASP A 152 38.49 21.54 0.88
N LEU A 153 38.34 20.33 1.43
CA LEU A 153 38.69 20.04 2.81
C LEU A 153 40.20 19.94 2.98
N ARG A 154 40.88 19.31 2.03
CA ARG A 154 42.34 19.23 2.01
C ARG A 154 42.97 20.63 2.03
N GLY A 155 42.51 21.54 1.16
CA GLY A 155 43.00 22.92 1.14
C GLY A 155 42.79 23.68 2.45
N LYS A 156 41.66 23.46 3.15
CA LYS A 156 41.43 24.06 4.48
C LYS A 156 42.36 23.50 5.54
N ILE A 157 42.63 22.19 5.52
CA ILE A 157 43.56 21.54 6.46
C ILE A 157 44.99 22.01 6.18
N ASP A 158 45.41 22.04 4.92
CA ASP A 158 46.74 22.53 4.51
C ASP A 158 46.97 23.95 5.05
N THR A 159 45.99 24.85 4.86
CA THR A 159 46.05 26.23 5.37
C THR A 159 46.17 26.29 6.90
N GLN A 160 45.46 25.42 7.62
CA GLN A 160 45.55 25.35 9.08
C GLN A 160 46.92 24.83 9.53
N VAL A 161 47.45 23.79 8.88
CA VAL A 161 48.77 23.23 9.18
C VAL A 161 49.87 24.24 8.91
N GLU A 162 49.81 24.99 7.82
CA GLU A 162 50.74 26.09 7.50
C GLU A 162 50.74 27.21 8.54
N SER A 163 49.63 27.41 9.24
CA SER A 163 49.51 28.40 10.32
C SER A 163 50.07 27.94 11.68
N LEU A 164 50.33 26.63 11.85
CA LEU A 164 50.79 26.08 13.13
C LEU A 164 52.21 26.51 13.54
N PRO A 165 53.23 26.53 12.66
CA PRO A 165 54.59 26.90 13.04
C PRO A 165 54.71 28.26 13.75
N PRO A 166 54.14 29.37 13.24
CA PRO A 166 54.20 30.64 13.96
C PRO A 166 53.41 30.61 15.29
N MET A 167 52.28 29.89 15.35
CA MET A 167 51.52 29.74 16.60
C MET A 167 52.27 28.94 17.67
N ILE A 168 52.91 27.83 17.28
CA ILE A 168 53.77 27.02 18.14
C ILE A 168 54.91 27.89 18.68
N MET A 169 55.52 28.70 17.80
CA MET A 169 56.63 29.56 18.18
C MET A 169 56.25 30.71 19.10
N GLN A 170 55.04 31.25 18.93
CA GLN A 170 54.49 32.21 19.86
C GLN A 170 54.23 31.57 21.23
N LYS A 171 53.56 30.41 21.27
CA LYS A 171 53.31 29.70 22.53
C LYS A 171 54.58 29.30 23.27
N LEU A 172 55.61 28.86 22.55
CA LEU A 172 56.90 28.52 23.15
C LEU A 172 57.59 29.77 23.74
N ARG A 173 57.50 30.92 23.07
CA ARG A 173 57.96 32.21 23.63
C ARG A 173 57.19 32.59 24.88
N ASP A 174 55.87 32.53 24.82
CA ASP A 174 55.02 32.89 25.96
C ASP A 174 55.30 31.96 27.15
N TYR A 175 55.54 30.67 26.90
CA TYR A 175 55.93 29.71 27.93
C TYR A 175 57.28 30.05 28.56
N VAL A 176 58.32 30.22 27.75
CA VAL A 176 59.69 30.50 28.23
C VAL A 176 59.75 31.83 29.00
N ASN A 177 58.95 32.82 28.63
CA ASN A 177 58.86 34.11 29.34
C ASN A 177 57.88 34.11 30.53
N SER A 178 57.14 33.01 30.75
CA SER A 178 56.23 32.89 31.89
C SER A 178 56.99 32.57 33.19
N ALA A 179 56.38 32.89 34.33
CA ALA A 179 56.94 32.53 35.65
C ALA A 179 57.17 31.02 35.79
N LYS A 180 56.30 30.19 35.20
CA LYS A 180 56.46 28.73 35.18
C LYS A 180 57.64 28.29 34.30
N GLY A 181 57.76 28.84 33.09
CA GLY A 181 58.90 28.52 32.22
C GLY A 181 60.22 28.91 32.86
N TYR A 182 60.28 30.08 33.50
CA TYR A 182 61.43 30.52 34.27
C TYR A 182 61.82 29.51 35.36
N ASP A 183 60.84 29.07 36.17
CA ASP A 183 61.06 28.08 37.23
C ASP A 183 61.51 26.71 36.67
N ASP A 184 60.88 26.24 35.59
CA ASP A 184 61.29 24.99 34.93
C ASP A 184 62.74 25.07 34.42
N MET A 185 63.15 26.20 33.85
CA MET A 185 64.55 26.40 33.45
C MET A 185 65.49 26.44 34.65
N MET A 186 65.10 27.08 35.77
CA MET A 186 65.87 27.03 37.02
C MET A 186 66.08 25.60 37.48
N GLN A 187 65.03 24.78 37.47
CA GLN A 187 65.13 23.37 37.85
C GLN A 187 65.99 22.55 36.87
N MET A 188 65.88 22.79 35.56
CA MET A 188 66.72 22.12 34.55
C MET A 188 68.19 22.48 34.72
N ILE A 189 68.49 23.75 35.00
CA ILE A 189 69.85 24.23 35.25
C ILE A 189 70.38 23.65 36.55
N ASP A 190 69.60 23.67 37.64
CA ASP A 190 69.97 23.07 38.93
C ASP A 190 70.28 21.57 38.76
N ARG A 191 69.46 20.83 38.01
CA ARG A 191 69.71 19.42 37.70
C ARG A 191 70.99 19.23 36.88
N PHE A 192 71.20 20.05 35.85
CA PHE A 192 72.41 19.99 35.04
C PHE A 192 73.68 20.20 35.87
N PHE A 193 73.64 21.14 36.83
CA PHE A 193 74.74 21.40 37.76
C PHE A 193 74.97 20.27 38.76
N MET A 194 73.92 19.57 39.20
CA MET A 194 74.02 18.42 40.10
C MET A 194 74.57 17.18 39.38
N GLU A 195 74.22 16.98 38.11
CA GLU A 195 74.61 15.79 37.33
C GLU A 195 76.01 15.89 36.71
N LYS A 196 76.46 17.08 36.34
CA LYS A 196 77.78 17.29 35.73
C LYS A 196 78.80 17.69 36.81
N GLY A 197 79.83 16.86 37.02
CA GLY A 197 80.79 16.93 38.13
C GLY A 197 81.68 18.19 38.25
N ARG A 198 82.81 18.06 38.96
CA ARG A 198 83.66 19.14 39.54
C ARG A 198 84.01 20.34 38.63
N VAL A 199 84.00 20.19 37.31
CA VAL A 199 84.27 21.28 36.36
C VAL A 199 83.12 22.28 36.31
N VAL A 200 81.88 21.80 36.44
CA VAL A 200 80.68 22.65 36.34
C VAL A 200 80.44 23.41 37.66
N SER A 201 80.78 22.82 38.80
CA SER A 201 80.76 23.52 40.10
C SER A 201 81.74 24.70 40.18
N MET A 202 82.84 24.69 39.42
CA MET A 202 83.73 25.86 39.35
C MET A 202 83.09 27.03 38.59
N ILE A 203 82.23 26.75 37.61
CA ILE A 203 81.53 27.79 36.84
C ILE A 203 80.48 28.48 37.73
N GLN A 204 79.88 27.76 38.69
CA GLN A 204 78.94 28.35 39.66
C GLN A 204 79.56 29.48 40.50
N MET A 205 80.89 29.50 40.68
CA MET A 205 81.58 30.58 41.39
C MET A 205 81.55 31.92 40.64
N PHE A 206 81.36 31.87 39.31
CA PHE A 206 81.37 33.05 38.44
C PHE A 206 80.01 33.32 37.79
N MET A 207 79.12 32.31 37.73
CA MET A 207 77.77 32.45 37.19
C MET A 207 76.73 31.77 38.07
N THR A 208 75.73 32.53 38.53
CA THR A 208 74.58 31.97 39.23
C THR A 208 73.61 31.32 38.24
N LYS A 209 72.74 30.44 38.75
CA LYS A 209 71.71 29.79 37.95
C LYS A 209 70.77 30.80 37.30
N GLU A 210 70.41 31.87 38.02
CA GLU A 210 69.55 32.96 37.55
C GLU A 210 70.15 33.65 36.33
N MET A 211 71.45 33.99 36.39
CA MET A 211 72.15 34.60 35.25
C MET A 211 72.20 33.69 34.03
N ILE A 212 72.28 32.37 34.24
CA ILE A 212 72.27 31.40 33.15
C ILE A 212 70.87 31.28 32.55
N ALA A 213 69.81 31.21 33.34
CA ALA A 213 68.45 31.20 32.78
C ALA A 213 68.12 32.49 32.06
N ASP A 214 68.44 33.65 32.63
CA ASP A 214 68.21 34.95 31.98
C ASP A 214 68.90 35.00 30.62
N ARG A 215 70.13 34.46 30.53
CA ARG A 215 70.87 34.37 29.27
C ARG A 215 70.26 33.37 28.30
N VAL A 216 69.85 32.19 28.76
CA VAL A 216 69.19 31.17 27.93
C VAL A 216 67.85 31.68 27.38
N ILE A 217 67.03 32.32 28.21
CA ILE A 217 65.78 32.98 27.81
C ILE A 217 66.05 34.04 26.75
N LYS A 218 67.04 34.91 26.99
CA LYS A 218 67.39 36.00 26.08
C LYS A 218 67.84 35.47 24.72
N GLU A 219 68.71 34.46 24.70
CA GLU A 219 69.17 33.82 23.45
C GLU A 219 68.04 33.07 22.76
N PHE A 220 67.19 32.35 23.50
CA PHE A 220 66.00 31.70 22.95
C PHE A 220 65.03 32.73 22.31
N ASN A 221 64.81 33.87 22.97
CA ASN A 221 63.99 34.95 22.45
C ASN A 221 64.59 35.60 21.20
N ALA A 222 65.92 35.63 21.06
CA ALA A 222 66.61 36.09 19.86
C ALA A 222 66.46 35.06 18.72
N LEU A 223 66.79 33.79 19.00
CA LEU A 223 66.73 32.69 18.02
C LEU A 223 65.30 32.36 17.56
N SER A 224 64.30 32.48 18.43
CA SER A 224 62.88 32.30 18.08
C SER A 224 62.32 33.37 17.15
N ARG A 225 63.04 34.49 16.98
CA ARG A 225 62.72 35.52 15.98
C ARG A 225 63.44 35.29 14.66
N GLU A 226 64.44 34.40 14.63
CA GLU A 226 65.12 34.04 13.39
C GLU A 226 64.23 33.14 12.53
N GLU A 227 64.24 33.40 11.22
CA GLU A 227 63.49 32.62 10.25
C GLU A 227 63.91 31.15 10.23
N LYS A 228 65.19 30.87 10.53
CA LYS A 228 65.76 29.53 10.54
C LYS A 228 65.03 28.58 11.49
N LEU A 229 64.71 29.01 12.71
CA LEU A 229 64.02 28.14 13.68
C LEU A 229 62.56 27.92 13.31
N ASN A 230 61.88 28.96 12.83
CA ASN A 230 60.52 28.83 12.27
C ASN A 230 60.48 27.84 11.10
N ASN A 231 61.47 27.89 10.20
CA ASN A 231 61.57 26.98 9.06
C ASN A 231 61.84 25.53 9.46
N ILE A 232 62.61 25.30 10.52
CA ILE A 232 62.82 23.94 11.09
C ILE A 232 61.48 23.39 11.60
N ILE A 233 60.75 24.17 12.41
CA ILE A 233 59.45 23.74 12.94
C ILE A 233 58.45 23.52 11.80
N ALA A 234 58.41 24.42 10.82
CA ALA A 234 57.55 24.26 9.64
C ALA A 234 57.89 22.98 8.85
N THR A 235 59.17 22.65 8.70
CA THR A 235 59.60 21.42 8.01
C THR A 235 59.16 20.19 8.78
N GLU A 236 59.37 20.15 10.10
CA GLU A 236 58.99 19.02 10.93
C GLU A 236 57.47 18.84 11.02
N VAL A 237 56.71 19.93 11.16
CA VAL A 237 55.23 19.92 11.16
C VAL A 237 54.69 19.40 9.83
N ASN A 238 55.21 19.89 8.71
CA ASN A 238 54.79 19.42 7.39
C ASN A 238 55.18 17.95 7.15
N ARG A 239 56.36 17.52 7.64
CA ARG A 239 56.77 16.11 7.53
C ARG A 239 55.81 15.20 8.28
N GLU A 240 55.49 15.52 9.53
CA GLU A 240 54.51 14.75 10.32
C GLU A 240 53.13 14.78 9.67
N TYR A 241 52.67 15.94 9.19
CA TYR A 241 51.40 16.05 8.47
C TYR A 241 51.33 15.12 7.24
N HIS A 242 52.35 15.12 6.39
CA HIS A 242 52.39 14.24 5.22
C HIS A 242 52.52 12.76 5.59
N GLN A 243 53.24 12.43 6.67
CA GLN A 243 53.30 11.06 7.18
C GLN A 243 51.95 10.58 7.70
N LEU A 244 51.18 11.45 8.36
CA LEU A 244 49.82 11.14 8.80
C LEU A 244 48.86 10.95 7.61
N LEU A 245 48.97 11.79 6.58
CA LEU A 245 48.16 11.65 5.36
C LEU A 245 48.46 10.37 4.56
N ALA A 246 49.68 9.84 4.67
CA ALA A 246 50.11 8.62 4.00
C ALA A 246 49.62 7.32 4.69
N LYS A 247 49.19 7.41 5.95
CA LYS A 247 48.64 6.28 6.71
C LYS A 247 47.21 5.95 6.28
N GLN A 248 46.76 4.76 6.66
CA GLN A 248 45.43 4.27 6.34
C GLN A 248 44.45 4.60 7.47
N PRO A 249 43.17 4.88 7.18
CA PRO A 249 42.16 5.11 8.23
C PRO A 249 42.05 3.96 9.24
N SER A 250 42.30 2.73 8.79
CA SER A 250 42.33 1.51 9.61
C SER A 250 43.39 1.53 10.73
N ASP A 251 44.43 2.34 10.60
CA ASP A 251 45.50 2.49 11.60
C ASP A 251 45.08 3.38 12.78
N PHE A 252 44.05 4.22 12.61
CA PHE A 252 43.63 5.22 13.60
C PHE A 252 42.23 5.00 14.14
N ILE A 253 41.36 4.34 13.38
CA ILE A 253 39.95 4.19 13.71
C ILE A 253 39.62 2.70 13.81
N SER A 254 39.23 2.26 15.00
CA SER A 254 38.76 0.89 15.22
C SER A 254 37.41 0.66 14.54
N HIS A 255 37.07 -0.60 14.22
CA HIS A 255 35.80 -0.93 13.58
C HIS A 255 34.58 -0.45 14.38
N GLN A 256 34.68 -0.40 15.72
CA GLN A 256 33.61 0.06 16.61
C GLN A 256 33.40 1.59 16.55
N GLU A 257 34.46 2.35 16.35
CA GLU A 257 34.37 3.81 16.16
C GLU A 257 33.78 4.15 14.79
N ILE A 258 34.09 3.36 13.75
CA ILE A 258 33.47 3.49 12.42
C ILE A 258 31.95 3.32 12.50
N ASP A 259 31.46 2.30 13.20
CA ASP A 259 30.02 2.08 13.37
C ASP A 259 29.34 3.24 14.09
N THR A 260 30.00 3.84 15.09
CA THR A 260 29.47 5.01 15.80
C THR A 260 29.41 6.24 14.89
N ILE A 261 30.44 6.48 14.09
CA ILE A 261 30.48 7.58 13.11
C ILE A 261 29.40 7.37 12.04
N LYS A 262 29.26 6.14 11.55
CA LYS A 262 28.22 5.74 10.59
C LYS A 262 26.83 6.04 11.13
N GLU A 263 26.51 5.58 12.34
CA GLU A 263 25.20 5.79 12.96
C GLU A 263 24.88 7.28 13.15
N ASN A 264 25.86 8.06 13.61
CA ASN A 264 25.70 9.51 13.76
C ASN A 264 25.48 10.21 12.41
N LEU A 265 26.22 9.83 11.37
CA LEU A 265 26.07 10.39 10.03
C LEU A 265 24.70 10.05 9.43
N ILE A 266 24.28 8.78 9.54
CA ILE A 266 22.95 8.34 9.10
C ILE A 266 21.85 9.11 9.82
N ALA A 267 21.95 9.25 11.15
CA ALA A 267 20.97 9.99 11.94
C ALA A 267 20.88 11.46 11.50
N GLN A 268 22.03 12.12 11.23
CA GLN A 268 22.06 13.49 10.74
C GLN A 268 21.45 13.62 9.34
N ILE A 269 21.76 12.71 8.41
CA ILE A 269 21.18 12.72 7.06
C ILE A 269 19.65 12.54 7.14
N ILE A 270 19.17 11.56 7.91
CA ILE A 270 17.74 11.32 8.08
C ILE A 270 17.03 12.55 8.68
N ALA A 271 17.65 13.18 9.69
CA ALA A 271 17.12 14.39 10.30
C ALA A 271 17.04 15.58 9.31
N GLN A 272 18.01 15.71 8.40
CA GLN A 272 18.01 16.77 7.38
C GLN A 272 17.02 16.51 6.23
N VAL A 273 16.82 15.25 5.84
CA VAL A 273 15.88 14.90 4.78
C VAL A 273 14.44 15.19 5.20
N ASP A 274 14.10 15.07 6.50
CA ASP A 274 12.77 15.34 7.04
C ASP A 274 11.66 14.71 6.17
N LEU A 275 11.69 13.38 6.06
CA LEU A 275 10.76 12.60 5.24
C LEU A 275 9.30 12.92 5.55
N LYS A 276 8.99 13.30 6.79
CA LYS A 276 7.65 13.69 7.23
C LYS A 276 7.12 14.89 6.44
N ARG A 277 7.96 15.90 6.21
CA ARG A 277 7.58 17.07 5.39
C ARG A 277 7.23 16.67 3.97
N TYR A 278 8.00 15.78 3.37
CA TYR A 278 7.73 15.29 2.02
C TYR A 278 6.47 14.43 1.96
N THR A 279 6.28 13.50 2.90
CA THR A 279 5.08 12.62 2.92
C THR A 279 3.79 13.38 3.18
N SER A 280 3.85 14.50 3.92
CA SER A 280 2.71 15.40 4.17
C SER A 280 2.51 16.47 3.09
N THR A 281 3.40 16.57 2.09
CA THR A 281 3.22 17.51 0.98
C THR A 281 2.14 16.97 0.03
N PRO A 282 1.20 17.80 -0.44
CA PRO A 282 0.19 17.39 -1.43
C PRO A 282 0.82 16.74 -2.67
N LEU A 283 0.26 15.61 -3.09
CA LEU A 283 0.77 14.82 -4.23
C LEU A 283 0.87 15.63 -5.52
N VAL A 284 -0.07 16.57 -5.74
CA VAL A 284 -0.06 17.47 -6.90
C VAL A 284 1.19 18.37 -6.95
N ILE A 285 1.73 18.73 -5.79
CA ILE A 285 2.95 19.56 -5.70
C ILE A 285 4.19 18.69 -5.86
N LEU A 286 4.19 17.48 -5.30
CA LEU A 286 5.31 16.54 -5.41
C LEU A 286 5.51 16.02 -6.83
N ALA A 287 4.41 15.75 -7.54
CA ALA A 287 4.44 15.12 -8.85
C ALA A 287 3.48 15.81 -9.84
N PRO A 288 3.68 17.10 -10.16
CA PRO A 288 2.75 17.86 -11.02
C PRO A 288 2.62 17.26 -12.42
N LYS A 289 3.74 16.80 -13.00
CA LYS A 289 3.78 16.13 -14.31
C LYS A 289 2.98 14.82 -14.32
N ALA A 290 2.94 14.10 -13.19
CA ALA A 290 2.15 12.87 -13.10
C ALA A 290 0.64 13.18 -13.13
N PHE A 291 0.21 14.27 -12.49
CA PHE A 291 -1.18 14.71 -12.57
C PHE A 291 -1.54 15.18 -13.99
N GLU A 292 -0.70 15.97 -14.66
CA GLU A 292 -0.92 16.35 -16.06
C GLU A 292 -1.01 15.12 -16.97
N TYR A 293 -0.11 14.16 -16.79
CA TYR A 293 -0.13 12.91 -17.56
C TYR A 293 -1.43 12.12 -17.32
N MET A 294 -1.84 11.99 -16.06
CA MET A 294 -3.07 11.28 -15.70
C MET A 294 -4.34 12.01 -16.15
N GLU A 295 -4.33 13.34 -16.24
CA GLU A 295 -5.43 14.13 -16.82
C GLU A 295 -5.53 13.98 -18.35
N GLY A 296 -4.41 13.67 -19.02
CA GLY A 296 -4.34 13.38 -20.45
C GLY A 296 -4.33 11.88 -20.77
N GLU A 297 -3.32 11.44 -21.54
CA GLU A 297 -3.18 10.07 -22.06
C GLU A 297 -3.09 8.99 -20.98
N GLY A 298 -2.64 9.35 -19.77
CA GLY A 298 -2.54 8.42 -18.65
C GLY A 298 -3.90 7.85 -18.24
N SER A 299 -4.96 8.67 -18.28
CA SER A 299 -6.33 8.20 -18.00
C SER A 299 -6.76 7.14 -19.02
N ASP A 300 -6.54 7.39 -20.30
CA ASP A 300 -6.94 6.47 -21.38
C ASP A 300 -6.21 5.13 -21.27
N ARG A 301 -4.90 5.16 -21.04
CA ARG A 301 -4.12 3.93 -20.84
C ARG A 301 -4.56 3.17 -19.59
N PHE A 302 -4.83 3.87 -18.49
CA PHE A 302 -5.29 3.24 -17.26
C PHE A 302 -6.69 2.63 -17.41
N VAL A 303 -7.62 3.33 -18.09
CA VAL A 303 -8.96 2.82 -18.41
C VAL A 303 -8.84 1.54 -19.23
N HIS A 304 -8.07 1.56 -20.31
CA HIS A 304 -7.88 0.40 -21.18
C HIS A 304 -7.28 -0.79 -20.41
N TYR A 305 -6.25 -0.55 -19.59
CA TYR A 305 -5.66 -1.57 -18.73
C TYR A 305 -6.67 -2.14 -17.73
N ALA A 306 -7.45 -1.28 -17.06
CA ALA A 306 -8.44 -1.70 -16.06
C ALA A 306 -9.57 -2.52 -16.69
N ILE A 307 -10.09 -2.10 -17.85
CA ILE A 307 -11.13 -2.83 -18.60
C ILE A 307 -10.60 -4.18 -19.07
N SER A 308 -9.40 -4.22 -19.66
CA SER A 308 -8.77 -5.47 -20.12
C SER A 308 -8.57 -6.44 -18.96
N LYS A 309 -7.96 -5.98 -17.86
CA LYS A 309 -7.73 -6.84 -16.69
C LYS A 309 -9.03 -7.32 -16.04
N THR A 310 -10.05 -6.48 -15.97
CA THR A 310 -11.36 -6.89 -15.45
C THR A 310 -12.01 -7.92 -16.38
N SER A 311 -11.95 -7.69 -17.69
CA SER A 311 -12.52 -8.58 -18.72
C SER A 311 -11.86 -9.96 -18.75
N ASP A 312 -10.55 -10.04 -18.48
CA ASP A 312 -9.84 -11.33 -18.45
C ASP A 312 -10.20 -12.17 -17.21
N ASN A 313 -10.56 -11.51 -16.11
CA ASN A 313 -10.89 -12.18 -14.84
C ASN A 313 -12.41 -12.25 -14.56
N ILE A 314 -13.25 -11.79 -15.50
CA ILE A 314 -14.70 -11.68 -15.27
C ILE A 314 -15.36 -13.05 -15.05
N ALA A 315 -14.83 -14.11 -15.68
CA ALA A 315 -15.33 -15.47 -15.48
C ALA A 315 -15.14 -15.94 -14.03
N GLU A 316 -13.93 -15.76 -13.47
CA GLU A 316 -13.64 -16.11 -12.08
C GLU A 316 -14.45 -15.27 -11.08
N ILE A 317 -14.67 -13.99 -11.38
CA ILE A 317 -15.51 -13.11 -10.57
C ILE A 317 -16.96 -13.62 -10.56
N LEU A 318 -17.54 -13.92 -11.72
CA LEU A 318 -18.92 -14.39 -11.81
C LEU A 318 -19.13 -15.75 -11.13
N GLU A 319 -18.14 -16.64 -11.21
CA GLU A 319 -18.15 -17.92 -10.50
C GLU A 319 -18.18 -17.72 -8.98
N LYS A 320 -17.29 -16.88 -8.43
CA LYS A 320 -17.20 -16.62 -6.98
C LYS A 320 -18.37 -15.84 -6.40
N VAL A 321 -19.05 -15.03 -7.22
CA VAL A 321 -20.24 -14.28 -6.79
C VAL A 321 -21.48 -15.18 -6.68
N HIS A 322 -21.46 -16.40 -7.24
CA HIS A 322 -22.56 -17.37 -7.19
C HIS A 322 -23.92 -16.76 -7.61
N ILE A 323 -23.94 -16.11 -8.78
CA ILE A 323 -25.13 -15.41 -9.30
C ILE A 323 -26.38 -16.31 -9.33
N ALA A 324 -26.23 -17.59 -9.67
CA ALA A 324 -27.35 -18.55 -9.68
C ALA A 324 -28.01 -18.66 -8.31
N GLU A 325 -27.23 -18.66 -7.23
CA GLU A 325 -27.73 -18.73 -5.86
C GLU A 325 -28.40 -17.42 -5.45
N ILE A 326 -27.83 -16.27 -5.82
CA ILE A 326 -28.46 -14.96 -5.58
C ILE A 326 -29.83 -14.89 -6.26
N VAL A 327 -29.90 -15.28 -7.53
CA VAL A 327 -31.15 -15.31 -8.30
C VAL A 327 -32.14 -16.27 -7.67
N LYS A 328 -31.71 -17.49 -7.32
CA LYS A 328 -32.53 -18.47 -6.61
C LYS A 328 -33.08 -17.90 -5.31
N GLN A 329 -32.25 -17.29 -4.47
CA GLN A 329 -32.68 -16.68 -3.19
C GLN A 329 -33.64 -15.51 -3.40
N GLN A 330 -33.46 -14.71 -4.45
CA GLN A 330 -34.44 -13.66 -4.79
C GLN A 330 -35.78 -14.25 -5.21
N ILE A 331 -35.79 -15.35 -5.97
CA ILE A 331 -37.02 -16.06 -6.34
C ILE A 331 -37.67 -16.75 -5.13
N ASP A 332 -36.85 -17.49 -4.38
CA ASP A 332 -36.76 -17.68 -2.92
C ASP A 332 -37.60 -16.77 -2.01
N ASN A 333 -37.47 -15.47 -2.24
CA ASN A 333 -38.00 -14.43 -1.35
C ASN A 333 -39.18 -13.68 -1.96
N PHE A 334 -39.47 -13.85 -3.26
CA PHE A 334 -40.72 -13.37 -3.81
C PHE A 334 -41.89 -14.08 -3.12
N GLU A 335 -42.86 -13.30 -2.67
CA GLU A 335 -44.11 -13.81 -2.10
C GLU A 335 -44.71 -14.84 -3.05
N LEU A 336 -45.22 -15.95 -2.50
CA LEU A 336 -45.88 -17.05 -3.22
C LEU A 336 -46.85 -16.58 -4.31
N SER A 337 -47.45 -15.40 -4.14
CA SER A 337 -48.41 -14.83 -5.06
C SER A 337 -47.85 -14.28 -6.38
N PHE A 338 -46.56 -13.93 -6.50
CA PHE A 338 -46.06 -13.20 -7.67
C PHE A 338 -45.86 -14.09 -8.91
N LEU A 339 -45.02 -15.13 -8.80
CA LEU A 339 -44.80 -16.09 -9.89
C LEU A 339 -46.12 -16.72 -10.33
N GLU A 340 -46.97 -17.04 -9.37
CA GLU A 340 -48.25 -17.68 -9.64
C GLU A 340 -49.24 -16.72 -10.29
N ARG A 341 -49.27 -15.44 -9.89
CA ARG A 341 -50.04 -14.41 -10.60
C ARG A 341 -49.58 -14.28 -12.03
N LEU A 342 -48.26 -14.30 -12.28
CA LEU A 342 -47.70 -14.24 -13.63
C LEU A 342 -48.17 -15.43 -14.49
N VAL A 343 -48.07 -16.66 -13.96
CA VAL A 343 -48.52 -17.87 -14.68
C VAL A 343 -50.03 -17.85 -14.90
N ILE A 344 -50.82 -17.48 -13.89
CA ILE A 344 -52.28 -17.40 -14.00
C ILE A 344 -52.67 -16.33 -15.01
N GLU A 345 -52.06 -15.15 -14.97
CA GLU A 345 -52.39 -14.03 -15.85
C GLU A 345 -52.13 -14.37 -17.32
N ILE A 346 -51.02 -15.06 -17.59
CA ILE A 346 -50.70 -15.58 -18.92
C ILE A 346 -51.64 -16.73 -19.33
N SER A 347 -51.99 -17.63 -18.40
CA SER A 347 -52.72 -18.87 -18.71
C SER A 347 -54.26 -18.78 -18.61
N ASN A 348 -54.81 -17.74 -17.98
CA ASN A 348 -56.23 -17.65 -17.60
C ASN A 348 -57.17 -17.80 -18.82
N LYS A 349 -56.76 -17.26 -19.97
CA LYS A 349 -57.55 -17.35 -21.21
C LYS A 349 -57.65 -18.80 -21.71
N GLU A 350 -56.52 -19.51 -21.74
CA GLU A 350 -56.47 -20.90 -22.17
C GLU A 350 -57.21 -21.83 -21.18
N LEU A 351 -57.04 -21.60 -19.88
CA LEU A 351 -57.69 -22.38 -18.83
C LEU A 351 -59.23 -22.24 -18.85
N LYS A 352 -59.74 -21.04 -19.14
CA LYS A 352 -61.18 -20.81 -19.34
C LYS A 352 -61.71 -21.58 -20.56
N MET A 353 -60.93 -21.66 -21.64
CA MET A 353 -61.31 -22.42 -22.82
C MET A 353 -61.46 -23.92 -22.49
N ILE A 354 -60.53 -24.49 -21.73
CA ILE A 354 -60.60 -25.90 -21.31
C ILE A 354 -61.83 -26.12 -20.41
N THR A 355 -62.13 -25.19 -19.51
CA THR A 355 -63.33 -25.26 -18.66
C THR A 355 -64.61 -25.23 -19.51
N PHE A 356 -64.69 -24.32 -20.49
CA PHE A 356 -65.81 -24.21 -21.43
C PHE A 356 -65.98 -25.47 -22.27
N LEU A 357 -64.87 -26.03 -22.79
CA LEU A 357 -64.88 -27.28 -23.51
C LEU A 357 -65.40 -28.43 -22.64
N GLY A 358 -65.06 -28.43 -21.35
CA GLY A 358 -65.58 -29.39 -20.37
C GLY A 358 -67.10 -29.29 -20.18
N PHE A 359 -67.66 -28.08 -20.13
CA PHE A 359 -69.12 -27.88 -20.13
C PHE A 359 -69.76 -28.41 -21.42
N LEU A 360 -69.16 -28.12 -22.58
CA LEU A 360 -69.68 -28.54 -23.88
C LEU A 360 -69.65 -30.07 -24.05
N LEU A 361 -68.49 -30.70 -23.80
CA LEU A 361 -68.32 -32.14 -23.90
C LEU A 361 -69.18 -32.89 -22.87
N GLY A 362 -69.22 -32.40 -21.62
CA GLY A 362 -70.09 -32.96 -20.59
C GLY A 362 -71.57 -32.93 -21.01
N GLY A 363 -72.00 -31.83 -21.64
CA GLY A 363 -73.35 -31.69 -22.19
C GLY A 363 -73.63 -32.69 -23.31
N ILE A 364 -72.72 -32.81 -24.27
CA ILE A 364 -72.85 -33.77 -25.37
C ILE A 364 -72.90 -35.21 -24.84
N ILE A 365 -72.00 -35.59 -23.93
CA ILE A 365 -71.97 -36.92 -23.33
C ILE A 365 -73.25 -37.20 -22.55
N GLY A 366 -73.72 -36.24 -21.74
CA GLY A 366 -74.96 -36.37 -20.97
C GLY A 366 -76.19 -36.50 -21.85
N LEU A 367 -76.25 -35.79 -22.98
CA LEU A 367 -77.32 -35.93 -23.97
C LEU A 367 -77.30 -37.32 -24.62
N VAL A 368 -76.12 -37.80 -25.03
CA VAL A 368 -75.96 -39.14 -25.62
C VAL A 368 -76.35 -40.23 -24.61
N GLN A 369 -75.91 -40.11 -23.35
CA GLN A 369 -76.31 -41.03 -22.28
C GLN A 369 -77.82 -41.00 -22.02
N GLY A 370 -78.43 -39.81 -22.03
CA GLY A 370 -79.87 -39.67 -21.89
C GLY A 370 -80.63 -40.35 -23.02
N VAL A 371 -80.16 -40.23 -24.26
CA VAL A 371 -80.77 -40.92 -25.42
C VAL A 371 -80.64 -42.44 -25.26
N ILE A 372 -79.45 -42.95 -24.92
CA ILE A 372 -79.22 -44.39 -24.71
C ILE A 372 -80.10 -44.93 -23.58
N ALA A 373 -80.24 -44.20 -22.48
CA ALA A 373 -81.07 -44.57 -21.34
C ALA A 373 -82.59 -44.61 -21.63
N LEU A 374 -83.03 -44.12 -22.80
CA LEU A 374 -84.41 -44.30 -23.26
C LEU A 374 -84.62 -45.61 -24.03
N PHE A 375 -83.55 -46.24 -24.51
CA PHE A 375 -83.58 -47.48 -25.30
C PHE A 375 -83.17 -48.73 -24.50
N VAL A 376 -82.68 -48.54 -23.28
CA VAL A 376 -82.36 -49.57 -22.28
C VAL A 376 -83.41 -49.49 -21.18
#